data_AF-A0A355H2F7-F1
#
_entry.id   AF-A0A355H2F7-F1
#
_cell.length_a   1.000
_cell.length_b   1.000
_cell.length_c   1.000
_cell.angle_alpha   90.00
_cell.angle_beta   90.00
_cell.angle_gamma   90.00
#
_symmetry.space_group_name_H-M   'P 1'
#
loop_
_entity.id
_entity.type
_entity.pdbx_description
1 polymer ?
#
loop_
_entity_poly.entity_id
_entity_poly.type
_entity_poly.pdbx_seq_one_letter_code
_entity_poly.pdbx_strand_id
1 'polypeptide(L)'
;MLLTNQVHPHLHYIIPGVALSKNHKNRIKIKNKKFLMHVNPLALRFKNLFRQALEKRHPELYLQVPENVWSRDVNWVVHCEAAGYGREVIQYLAPYIFRTAMTDQRNLTLHDDATVSFRYKDNETKQKKTCRLEVPALFAAC
;
A
#
# COMPACT_ATOMS: atom_id res chain seq x y z
N MET A 1 -0.65 -5.28 4.54
CA MET A 1 0.54 -6.07 4.15
C MET A 1 0.14 -7.49 3.77
N LEU A 2 -0.14 -7.72 2.48
CA LEU A 2 -0.40 -9.05 1.93
C LEU A 2 0.94 -9.55 1.38
N LEU A 3 1.52 -10.58 2.01
CA LEU A 3 2.74 -11.22 1.51
C LEU A 3 2.36 -12.10 0.31
N THR A 4 2.35 -11.50 -0.87
CA THR A 4 2.52 -12.20 -2.15
C THR A 4 4.00 -12.10 -2.51
N ASN A 5 4.56 -13.13 -3.16
CA ASN A 5 5.98 -13.20 -3.59
C ASN A 5 6.34 -12.18 -4.71
N GLN A 6 5.63 -11.05 -4.75
CA GLN A 6 5.78 -9.92 -5.66
C GLN A 6 5.76 -8.66 -4.80
N VAL A 7 6.86 -7.91 -4.85
CA VAL A 7 6.97 -6.60 -4.22
C VAL A 7 5.98 -5.66 -4.91
N HIS A 8 4.85 -5.40 -4.27
CA HIS A 8 3.82 -4.48 -4.76
C HIS A 8 3.70 -3.31 -3.78
N PRO A 9 4.61 -2.32 -3.85
CA PRO A 9 4.62 -1.20 -2.94
C PRO A 9 3.34 -0.38 -3.14
N HIS A 10 2.52 -0.29 -2.10
CA HIS A 10 1.25 0.43 -2.13
C HIS A 10 1.09 1.24 -0.84
N LEU A 11 0.40 2.37 -0.94
CA LEU A 11 0.12 3.26 0.17
C LEU A 11 -1.39 3.29 0.44
N HIS A 12 -1.78 3.08 1.69
CA HIS A 12 -3.13 3.35 2.16
C HIS A 12 -3.15 4.69 2.91
N TYR A 13 -4.02 5.60 2.47
CA TYR A 13 -4.14 6.93 3.08
C TYR A 13 -5.61 7.24 3.36
N ILE A 14 -5.90 7.75 4.56
CA ILE A 14 -7.24 8.23 4.92
C ILE A 14 -7.28 9.73 4.78
N ILE A 15 -8.22 10.20 3.96
CA ILE A 15 -8.46 11.62 3.77
C ILE A 15 -9.74 11.99 4.52
N PRO A 16 -9.70 12.93 5.46
CA PRO A 16 -10.90 13.40 6.11
C PRO A 16 -11.81 14.10 5.09
N GLY A 17 -13.11 13.84 5.14
CA GLY A 17 -14.12 14.54 4.34
C GLY A 17 -14.36 16.00 4.74
N VAL A 18 -13.39 16.64 5.40
CA VAL A 18 -13.41 18.00 5.89
C VAL A 18 -12.02 18.62 5.81
N ALA A 19 -11.96 19.89 5.43
CA ALA A 19 -10.77 20.72 5.45
C ALA A 19 -11.06 22.05 6.18
N LEU A 20 -10.01 22.76 6.56
CA LEU A 20 -10.13 24.15 7.03
C LEU A 20 -9.96 25.10 5.84
N SER A 21 -10.66 26.23 5.88
CA SER A 21 -10.41 27.34 4.95
C SER A 21 -8.99 27.90 5.16
N LYS A 22 -8.45 28.62 4.17
CA LYS A 22 -7.10 29.21 4.25
C LYS A 22 -6.86 30.07 5.51
N ASN A 23 -7.90 30.73 6.00
CA ASN A 23 -7.85 31.54 7.23
C ASN A 23 -8.15 30.75 8.52
N HIS A 24 -8.32 29.43 8.44
CA HIS A 24 -8.67 28.52 9.53
C HIS A 24 -9.98 28.80 10.28
N LYS A 25 -10.78 29.77 9.82
CA LYS A 25 -12.02 30.18 10.49
C LYS A 25 -13.23 29.31 10.13
N ASN A 26 -13.22 28.69 8.95
CA ASN A 26 -14.35 27.94 8.44
C ASN A 26 -13.96 26.49 8.14
N ARG A 27 -14.91 25.57 8.34
CA ARG A 27 -14.78 24.16 7.97
C ARG A 27 -15.44 23.94 6.61
N ILE A 28 -14.69 23.44 5.66
CA ILE A 28 -15.14 23.06 4.32
C ILE A 28 -15.39 21.56 4.33
N LYS A 29 -16.63 21.13 4.07
CA LYS A 29 -16.99 19.70 3.99
C LYS A 29 -17.09 19.26 2.53
N ILE A 30 -16.82 17.98 2.26
CA ILE A 30 -17.10 17.41 0.94
C ILE A 30 -18.61 17.46 0.65
N LYS A 31 -18.98 17.85 -0.58
CA LYS A 31 -20.38 17.95 -0.98
C LYS A 31 -21.02 16.58 -1.16
N ASN A 32 -20.32 15.67 -1.84
CA ASN A 32 -20.76 14.29 -2.04
C ASN A 32 -19.95 13.36 -1.14
N LYS A 33 -20.63 12.69 -0.20
CA LYS A 33 -19.99 11.76 0.75
C LYS A 33 -19.39 10.52 0.08
N LYS A 34 -19.83 10.18 -1.14
CA LYS A 34 -19.37 9.02 -1.93
C LYS A 34 -18.34 9.39 -2.99
N PHE A 35 -18.03 10.67 -3.17
CA PHE A 35 -17.12 11.12 -4.22
C PHE A 35 -16.20 12.23 -3.72
N LEU A 36 -14.90 11.94 -3.71
CA LEU A 36 -13.87 12.92 -3.42
C LEU A 36 -13.30 13.51 -4.71
N MET A 37 -12.79 12.66 -5.60
CA MET A 37 -12.19 13.03 -6.87
C MET A 37 -12.08 11.85 -7.83
N HIS A 38 -11.82 12.13 -9.10
CA HIS A 38 -11.62 11.10 -10.11
C HIS A 38 -10.23 10.44 -9.96
N VAL A 39 -10.17 9.11 -10.02
CA VAL A 39 -8.94 8.34 -9.76
C VAL A 39 -7.91 8.45 -10.88
N ASN A 40 -8.30 8.46 -12.16
CA ASN A 40 -7.34 8.52 -13.27
C ASN A 40 -6.46 9.79 -13.27
N PRO A 41 -7.01 11.02 -13.12
CA PRO A 41 -6.18 12.22 -12.98
C PRO A 41 -5.30 12.19 -11.73
N LEU A 42 -5.82 11.64 -10.62
CA LEU A 42 -5.07 11.50 -9.38
C LEU A 42 -3.85 10.56 -9.56
N ALA A 43 -4.05 9.41 -10.21
CA ALA A 43 -2.99 8.46 -10.51
C ALA A 43 -1.90 9.09 -11.37
N LEU A 44 -2.28 9.80 -12.44
CA LEU A 44 -1.33 10.49 -13.31
C LEU A 44 -0.58 11.59 -12.54
N ARG A 45 -1.27 12.37 -11.72
CA ARG A 45 -0.67 13.43 -10.91
C ARG A 45 0.31 12.85 -9.89
N PHE A 46 -0.06 11.76 -9.23
CA PHE A 46 0.78 11.06 -8.27
C PHE A 46 2.02 10.49 -8.94
N LYS A 47 1.90 9.78 -10.07
CA LYS A 47 3.03 9.27 -10.86
C LYS A 47 4.04 10.38 -11.19
N ASN A 48 3.55 11.52 -11.67
CA ASN A 48 4.43 12.64 -12.03
C ASN A 48 5.13 13.26 -10.83
N LEU A 49 4.41 13.47 -9.72
CA LEU A 49 4.99 14.00 -8.48
C LEU A 49 6.01 13.04 -7.87
N PHE A 50 5.71 11.74 -7.87
CA PHE A 50 6.61 10.71 -7.39
C PHE A 50 7.88 10.65 -8.24
N ARG A 51 7.75 10.63 -9.57
CA ARG A 51 8.89 10.67 -10.50
C ARG A 51 9.81 11.87 -10.20
N GLN A 52 9.24 13.08 -10.15
CA GLN A 52 9.99 14.31 -9.89
C GLN A 52 10.67 14.29 -8.52
N ALA A 53 9.98 13.78 -7.49
CA ALA A 53 10.54 13.67 -6.16
C ALA A 53 11.69 12.64 -6.11
N LEU A 54 11.53 11.50 -6.78
CA LEU A 54 12.53 10.44 -6.84
C LEU A 54 13.77 10.91 -7.59
N GLU A 55 13.60 11.47 -8.79
CA GLU A 55 14.68 12.04 -9.61
C GLU A 55 15.48 13.10 -8.84
N LYS A 56 14.78 13.99 -8.10
CA LYS A 56 15.43 15.06 -7.34
C LYS A 56 16.12 14.60 -6.06
N ARG A 57 15.52 13.66 -5.32
CA ARG A 57 15.98 13.30 -3.95
C ARG A 57 16.84 12.05 -3.91
N HIS A 58 16.65 11.14 -4.85
CA HIS A 58 17.30 9.83 -4.92
C HIS A 58 17.63 9.49 -6.39
N PRO A 59 18.50 10.28 -7.06
CA PRO A 59 18.85 10.07 -8.46
C PRO A 59 19.41 8.65 -8.71
N GLU A 60 20.11 8.07 -7.74
CA GLU A 60 20.64 6.70 -7.78
C GLU A 60 19.55 5.64 -7.87
N LEU A 61 18.40 5.85 -7.23
CA LEU A 61 17.25 4.96 -7.32
C LEU A 61 16.44 5.24 -8.59
N TYR A 62 16.32 6.50 -8.99
CA TYR A 62 15.63 6.88 -10.21
C TYR A 62 16.23 6.19 -11.45
N LEU A 63 17.56 6.13 -11.55
CA LEU A 63 18.26 5.47 -12.65
C LEU A 63 18.04 3.95 -12.71
N GLN A 64 17.61 3.32 -11.61
CA GLN A 64 17.29 1.89 -11.57
C GLN A 64 15.87 1.59 -12.04
N VAL A 65 15.00 2.60 -12.13
CA VAL A 65 13.60 2.40 -12.57
C VAL A 65 13.55 2.37 -14.10
N PRO A 66 12.99 1.31 -14.72
CA PRO A 66 12.84 1.24 -16.17
C PRO A 66 12.05 2.44 -16.72
N GLU A 67 12.54 3.05 -17.80
CA GLU A 67 11.97 4.28 -18.36
C GLU A 67 10.48 4.13 -18.75
N ASN A 68 10.09 2.94 -19.20
CA ASN A 68 8.71 2.64 -19.59
C ASN A 68 7.71 2.78 -18.42
N VAL A 69 8.14 2.64 -17.16
CA VAL A 69 7.29 2.84 -15.97
C VAL A 69 6.71 4.27 -15.92
N TRP A 70 7.45 5.23 -16.46
CA TRP A 70 7.06 6.64 -16.50
C TRP A 70 6.23 7.00 -17.73
N SER A 71 6.16 6.13 -18.73
CA SER A 71 5.39 6.34 -19.96
C SER A 71 3.92 6.59 -19.66
N ARG A 72 3.21 7.25 -20.59
CA ARG A 72 1.76 7.46 -20.44
C ARG A 72 0.97 6.16 -20.54
N ASP A 73 1.50 5.17 -21.24
CA ASP A 73 0.83 3.88 -21.49
C ASP A 73 0.83 2.99 -20.24
N VAL A 74 1.81 3.17 -19.35
CA VAL A 74 1.83 2.52 -18.04
C VAL A 74 0.93 3.27 -17.06
N ASN A 75 -0.22 2.67 -16.76
CA ASN A 75 -1.18 3.15 -15.79
C ASN A 75 -0.75 2.80 -14.36
N TRP A 76 -0.58 3.82 -13.53
CA TRP A 76 -0.45 3.62 -12.09
C TRP A 76 -1.85 3.44 -11.49
N VAL A 77 -1.98 2.47 -10.59
CA VAL A 77 -3.26 2.17 -9.96
C VAL A 77 -3.43 3.06 -8.73
N VAL A 78 -4.50 3.85 -8.72
CA VAL A 78 -4.98 4.55 -7.53
C VAL A 78 -6.45 4.21 -7.34
N HIS A 79 -6.80 3.86 -6.11
CA HIS A 79 -8.18 3.63 -5.70
C HIS A 79 -8.62 4.72 -4.73
N CYS A 80 -9.86 5.18 -4.86
CA CYS A 80 -10.46 6.14 -3.95
C CYS A 80 -11.90 5.75 -3.69
N GLU A 81 -12.19 5.38 -2.44
CA GLU A 81 -13.52 4.99 -2.00
C GLU A 81 -13.87 5.64 -0.67
N ALA A 82 -15.17 5.72 -0.38
CA ALA A 82 -15.64 6.22 0.90
C ALA A 82 -15.44 5.16 1.98
N ALA A 83 -14.58 5.45 2.97
CA ALA A 83 -14.26 4.55 4.08
C ALA A 83 -15.26 4.62 5.26
N GLY A 84 -16.32 5.42 5.16
CA GLY A 84 -17.28 5.64 6.25
C GLY A 84 -16.76 6.60 7.32
N TYR A 85 -17.21 6.43 8.57
CA TYR A 85 -16.89 7.30 9.70
C TYR A 85 -16.61 6.48 10.95
N GLY A 86 -15.71 6.92 11.83
CA GLY A 86 -15.51 6.28 13.14
C GLY A 86 -14.97 4.85 13.04
N ARG A 87 -15.76 3.86 13.50
CA ARG A 87 -15.33 2.46 13.67
C ARG A 87 -14.94 1.82 12.34
N GLU A 88 -15.63 2.14 11.27
CA GLU A 88 -15.44 1.60 9.92
C GLU A 88 -14.05 1.96 9.38
N VAL A 89 -13.64 3.22 9.59
CA VAL A 89 -12.31 3.71 9.21
C VAL A 89 -11.23 3.01 10.03
N ILE A 90 -11.47 2.80 11.33
CA ILE A 90 -10.54 2.10 12.23
C ILE A 90 -10.43 0.63 11.82
N GLN A 91 -11.53 -0.05 11.52
CA GLN A 91 -11.52 -1.45 11.06
C GLN A 91 -10.79 -1.61 9.72
N TYR A 92 -10.93 -0.64 8.81
CA TYR A 92 -10.18 -0.63 7.56
C TYR A 92 -8.67 -0.43 7.80
N LEU A 93 -8.28 0.48 8.70
CA LEU A 93 -6.88 0.83 8.92
C LEU A 93 -6.14 -0.11 9.86
N ALA A 94 -6.84 -0.72 10.82
CA ALA A 94 -6.25 -1.56 11.85
C ALA A 94 -5.39 -2.71 11.28
N PRO A 95 -5.78 -3.40 10.19
CA PRO A 95 -4.92 -4.39 9.54
C PRO A 95 -3.64 -3.83 8.90
N TYR A 96 -3.49 -2.52 8.74
CA TYR A 96 -2.28 -1.90 8.20
C TYR A 96 -1.37 -1.33 9.28
N ILE A 97 -1.94 -0.92 10.42
CA ILE A 97 -1.18 -0.42 11.57
C ILE A 97 -0.75 -1.57 12.49
N PHE A 98 -1.67 -2.49 12.79
CA PHE A 98 -1.46 -3.52 13.82
C PHE A 98 -1.07 -4.89 13.26
N ARG A 99 -1.25 -5.11 11.96
CA ARG A 99 -0.82 -6.36 11.31
C ARG A 99 0.63 -6.17 10.87
N THR A 100 1.53 -6.29 11.84
CA THR A 100 2.94 -6.55 11.56
C THR A 100 3.06 -7.82 10.72
N ALA A 101 4.14 -7.95 9.95
CA ALA A 101 4.41 -9.10 9.08
C ALA A 101 4.25 -10.46 9.80
N MET A 102 4.35 -10.47 11.13
CA MET A 102 4.39 -11.62 12.01
C MET A 102 3.17 -11.67 12.95
N THR A 103 1.96 -11.75 12.39
CA THR A 103 0.77 -12.06 13.22
C THR A 103 0.62 -13.59 13.35
N ASP A 104 0.29 -14.07 14.55
CA ASP A 104 0.23 -15.49 14.97
C ASP A 104 -0.55 -16.43 14.02
N GLN A 105 -1.43 -15.88 13.18
CA GLN A 105 -2.21 -16.62 12.19
C GLN A 105 -1.37 -17.27 11.07
N ARG A 106 -0.08 -16.94 10.97
CA ARG A 106 0.82 -17.47 9.93
C ARG A 106 1.47 -18.80 10.27
N ASN A 107 1.26 -19.39 11.46
CA ASN A 107 1.89 -20.66 11.88
C ASN A 107 3.39 -20.72 11.53
N LEU A 108 4.16 -19.77 12.06
CA LEU A 108 5.61 -19.75 11.86
C LEU A 108 6.22 -20.98 12.53
N THR A 109 6.99 -21.75 11.76
CA THR A 109 7.79 -22.88 12.27
C THR A 109 9.23 -22.64 11.85
N LEU A 110 10.12 -22.53 12.83
CA LEU A 110 11.56 -22.56 12.61
C LEU A 110 11.98 -24.03 12.51
N HIS A 111 12.75 -24.36 11.48
CA HIS A 111 13.29 -25.69 11.23
C HIS A 111 14.78 -25.71 11.61
N ASP A 112 15.30 -26.90 11.90
CA ASP A 112 16.70 -27.10 12.32
C ASP A 112 17.72 -26.71 11.23
N ASP A 113 17.30 -26.64 9.96
CA ASP A 113 18.10 -26.24 8.81
C ASP A 113 18.16 -24.72 8.59
N ALA A 114 17.86 -23.93 9.61
CA ALA A 114 17.82 -22.46 9.56
C ALA A 114 16.83 -21.89 8.51
N THR A 115 15.79 -22.66 8.17
CA THR A 115 14.66 -22.18 7.37
C THR A 115 13.44 -21.92 8.24
N VAL A 116 12.59 -21.01 7.77
CA VAL A 116 11.31 -20.68 8.40
C VAL A 116 10.21 -21.03 7.42
N SER A 117 9.18 -21.74 7.90
CA SER A 117 7.95 -21.92 7.15
C SER A 117 6.80 -21.12 7.74
N PHE A 118 5.98 -20.53 6.89
CA PHE A 118 4.74 -19.86 7.28
C PHE A 118 3.63 -20.14 6.28
N ARG A 119 2.38 -20.08 6.75
CA ARG A 119 1.18 -20.18 5.93
C ARG A 119 0.70 -18.80 5.50
N TYR A 120 0.30 -18.68 4.24
CA TYR A 120 -0.36 -17.50 3.69
C TYR A 120 -1.56 -17.91 2.85
N LYS A 121 -2.49 -16.97 2.64
CA LYS A 121 -3.59 -17.15 1.69
C LYS A 121 -3.16 -16.57 0.36
N ASP A 122 -3.10 -17.40 -0.66
CA ASP A 122 -2.81 -17.01 -2.03
C ASP A 122 -3.93 -16.10 -2.55
N ASN A 123 -3.58 -14.94 -3.11
CA ASN A 123 -4.58 -13.93 -3.48
C ASN A 123 -5.36 -14.31 -4.74
N GLU A 124 -4.78 -15.07 -5.66
CA GLU A 124 -5.40 -15.48 -6.92
C GLU A 124 -6.32 -16.68 -6.69
N THR A 125 -5.77 -17.75 -6.11
CA THR A 125 -6.47 -19.02 -5.90
C THR A 125 -7.32 -19.04 -4.63
N LYS A 126 -7.14 -18.06 -3.73
CA LYS A 126 -7.74 -18.02 -2.38
C LYS A 126 -7.39 -19.21 -1.49
N GLN A 127 -6.50 -20.10 -1.91
CA GLN A 127 -6.07 -21.27 -1.16
C GLN A 127 -5.02 -20.91 -0.11
N LYS A 128 -4.95 -21.69 0.98
CA LYS A 128 -3.86 -21.57 1.95
C LYS A 128 -2.65 -22.33 1.41
N LYS A 129 -1.52 -21.65 1.27
CA LYS A 129 -0.24 -22.22 0.86
C LYS A 129 0.78 -22.06 1.98
N THR A 130 1.78 -22.93 1.98
CA THR A 130 2.94 -22.84 2.90
C THR A 130 4.15 -22.38 2.10
N CYS A 131 4.82 -21.34 2.58
CA CYS A 131 6.09 -20.87 2.06
C CYS A 131 7.20 -21.29 3.03
N ARG A 132 8.34 -21.76 2.52
CA ARG A 132 9.55 -22.07 3.29
C ARG A 132 10.71 -21.28 2.70
N LEU A 133 11.40 -20.49 3.52
CA LEU A 133 12.49 -19.61 3.11
C LEU A 133 13.62 -19.68 4.14
N GLU A 134 14.84 -19.36 3.72
CA GLU A 134 15.92 -19.10 4.67
C GLU A 134 15.60 -17.85 5.52
N VAL A 135 16.07 -17.82 6.77
CA VAL A 135 15.83 -16.71 7.70
C VAL A 135 16.22 -15.34 7.11
N PRO A 136 17.37 -15.15 6.44
CA PRO A 136 17.71 -13.86 5.82
C PRO A 136 16.73 -13.45 4.72
N ALA A 137 16.24 -14.41 3.93
CA ALA A 137 15.27 -14.16 2.87
C ALA A 137 13.87 -13.78 3.42
N LEU A 138 13.52 -14.22 4.62
CA LEU A 138 12.28 -13.83 5.29
C LEU A 138 12.23 -12.32 5.59
N PHE A 139 13.35 -11.73 6.02
CA PHE A 139 13.43 -10.29 6.28
C PHE A 139 13.35 -9.44 5.00
N ALA A 140 13.84 -9.96 3.87
CA ALA A 140 13.74 -9.30 2.57
C ALA A 140 12.32 -9.39 1.95
N ALA A 141 11.54 -10.39 2.37
CA ALA A 141 10.17 -10.60 1.93
C ALA A 141 9.13 -9.78 2.73
N CYS A 142 9.52 -9.20 3.87
CA CYS A 142 8.68 -8.36 4.73
C CYS A 142 8.85 -6.87 4.41
#